data_AF-A0A923THI6-F1
#
_entry.id   AF-A0A923THI6-F1
#
_cell.length_a   1.000
_cell.length_b   1.000
_cell.length_c   1.000
_cell.angle_alpha   90.00
_cell.angle_beta   90.00
_cell.angle_gamma   90.00
#
_symmetry.space_group_name_H-M   'P 1'
#
loop_
_entity.id
_entity.type
_entity.pdbx_description
1 polymer ?
#
loop_
_entity_poly.entity_id
_entity_poly.type
_entity_poly.pdbx_seq_one_letter_code
_entity_poly.pdbx_strand_id
1 'polypeptide(L)'
;MPPVLALPRRRGLTRPPMEISEASVAARQSIQAIVSATRSPFGTPARLADSQIADLERSMRNLELKLAERERMIGETEKRLAERERELYELEALLLAREKLLAASRQHAPAAPISAEEKAALVQLRDELERQQISLAEAKQGIRDREQFLDESEAKLFEKVQSQQEKEIQLDQKSDDMRARERRVREAEARLDPTAAAALKAEDEAVRVRDEFNE
;
A
#
# COMPACT_ATOMS: atom_id res chain seq x y z
N MET A 1 -46.87 18.38 10.00
CA MET A 1 -45.67 18.88 9.32
C MET A 1 -44.65 17.74 9.32
N PRO A 2 -44.31 17.12 8.17
CA PRO A 2 -43.28 16.09 8.16
C PRO A 2 -41.89 16.72 8.39
N PRO A 3 -40.95 16.01 9.05
CA PRO A 3 -39.62 16.54 9.32
C PRO A 3 -38.82 16.69 8.02
N VAL A 4 -38.21 17.85 7.85
CA VAL A 4 -37.29 18.14 6.73
C VAL A 4 -36.04 17.28 6.93
N LEU A 5 -35.85 16.29 6.04
CA LEU A 5 -34.60 15.53 5.95
C LEU A 5 -33.50 16.42 5.38
N ALA A 6 -32.79 17.12 6.26
CA ALA A 6 -31.58 17.83 5.89
C ALA A 6 -30.40 16.86 5.90
N LEU A 7 -29.86 16.53 4.72
CA LEU A 7 -28.61 15.78 4.62
C LEU A 7 -27.47 16.61 5.22
N PRO A 8 -26.59 16.03 6.06
CA PRO A 8 -25.43 16.73 6.57
C PRO A 8 -24.53 17.11 5.39
N ARG A 9 -24.33 18.42 5.17
CA ARG A 9 -23.30 18.91 4.26
C ARG A 9 -21.96 18.35 4.75
N ARG A 10 -21.41 17.37 4.02
CA ARG A 10 -20.01 16.97 4.17
C ARG A 10 -19.18 18.25 4.04
N ARG A 11 -18.54 18.67 5.13
CA ARG A 11 -17.37 19.55 5.07
C ARG A 11 -16.32 18.79 4.29
N GLY A 12 -16.32 18.91 2.98
CA GLY A 12 -15.16 18.58 2.18
C GLY A 12 -14.01 19.42 2.70
N LEU A 13 -12.86 18.79 2.97
CA LEU A 13 -11.57 19.46 3.13
C LEU A 13 -11.13 20.07 1.78
N THR A 14 -12.01 20.84 1.15
CA THR A 14 -11.70 21.61 -0.04
C THR A 14 -11.06 22.90 0.45
N ARG A 15 -9.74 22.86 0.60
CA ARG A 15 -8.93 24.07 0.68
C ARG A 15 -9.32 24.98 -0.49
N PRO A 16 -9.56 26.28 -0.28
CA PRO A 16 -9.99 27.16 -1.37
C PRO A 16 -8.91 27.22 -2.46
N PRO A 17 -9.29 27.25 -3.76
CA PRO A 17 -8.38 27.07 -4.90
C PRO A 17 -7.29 28.15 -5.04
N MET A 18 -7.34 29.21 -4.24
CA MET A 18 -6.45 30.37 -4.29
C MET A 18 -5.50 30.45 -3.08
N GLU A 19 -5.57 29.50 -2.14
CA GLU A 19 -4.59 29.45 -1.05
C GLU A 19 -3.26 28.90 -1.55
N ILE A 20 -2.23 29.76 -1.56
CA ILE A 20 -0.85 29.36 -1.80
C ILE A 20 -0.46 28.37 -0.70
N SER A 21 -0.33 27.09 -1.07
CA SER A 21 0.05 26.04 -0.13
C SER A 21 1.38 26.38 0.52
N GLU A 22 1.55 26.08 1.81
CA GLU A 22 2.84 26.23 2.51
C GLU A 22 3.96 25.53 1.73
N ALA A 23 3.65 24.40 1.09
CA ALA A 23 4.56 23.67 0.21
C ALA A 23 4.97 24.45 -1.05
N SER A 24 4.12 25.35 -1.54
CA SER A 24 4.40 26.22 -2.69
C SER A 24 5.17 27.49 -2.30
N VAL A 25 4.96 28.01 -1.07
CA VAL A 25 5.81 29.07 -0.50
C VAL A 25 7.23 28.53 -0.28
N ALA A 26 7.36 27.36 0.32
CA ALA A 26 8.65 26.70 0.54
C ALA A 26 9.39 26.42 -0.79
N ALA A 27 8.68 25.98 -1.83
CA ALA A 27 9.25 25.77 -3.16
C ALA A 27 9.78 27.06 -3.79
N ARG A 28 9.04 28.17 -3.67
CA ARG A 28 9.48 29.49 -4.16
C ARG A 28 10.72 29.98 -3.41
N GLN A 29 10.78 29.77 -2.09
CA GLN A 29 11.95 30.11 -1.29
C GLN A 29 13.19 29.29 -1.67
N SER A 30 13.05 27.99 -1.94
CA SER A 30 14.17 27.15 -2.39
C SER A 30 14.67 27.55 -3.79
N ILE A 31 13.77 27.90 -4.71
CA ILE A 31 14.13 28.38 -6.04
C ILE A 31 14.86 29.72 -5.92
N GLN A 32 14.36 30.64 -5.11
CA GLN A 32 14.99 31.94 -4.89
C GLN A 32 16.40 31.79 -4.30
N ALA A 33 16.61 30.83 -3.39
CA ALA A 33 17.93 30.53 -2.82
C ALA A 33 18.91 29.96 -3.86
N ILE A 34 18.45 29.08 -4.76
CA ILE A 34 19.29 28.56 -5.85
C ILE A 34 19.64 29.67 -6.84
N VAL A 35 18.68 30.51 -7.22
CA VAL A 35 18.89 31.61 -8.17
C VAL A 35 19.83 32.66 -7.58
N SER A 36 19.68 33.02 -6.30
CA SER A 36 20.58 33.99 -5.66
C SER A 36 21.99 33.46 -5.44
N ALA A 37 22.16 32.15 -5.25
CA ALA A 37 23.48 31.53 -5.17
C ALA A 37 24.19 31.48 -6.54
N THR A 38 23.45 31.34 -7.64
CA THR A 38 23.99 31.13 -8.99
C THR A 38 24.08 32.41 -9.84
N ARG A 39 23.35 33.48 -9.48
CA ARG A 39 23.35 34.77 -10.16
C ARG A 39 23.51 35.95 -9.20
N SER A 40 24.37 36.89 -9.60
CA SER A 40 24.42 38.24 -9.01
C SER A 40 23.10 38.98 -9.24
N PRO A 41 22.70 39.94 -8.38
CA PRO A 41 21.49 40.78 -8.57
C PRO A 41 21.40 41.49 -9.93
N PHE A 42 22.51 41.61 -10.67
CA PHE A 42 22.57 42.19 -12.01
C PHE A 42 22.59 41.14 -13.15
N GLY A 43 22.33 39.87 -12.85
CA GLY A 43 22.15 38.79 -13.83
C GLY A 43 23.43 38.15 -14.36
N THR A 44 24.60 38.52 -13.84
CA THR A 44 25.88 37.89 -14.22
C THR A 44 26.09 36.56 -13.49
N PRO A 45 26.61 35.52 -14.17
CA PRO A 45 26.89 34.23 -13.55
C PRO A 45 28.00 34.38 -12.52
N ALA A 46 27.75 33.92 -11.30
CA ALA A 46 28.76 33.91 -10.25
C ALA A 46 29.72 32.73 -10.48
N ARG A 47 31.03 32.94 -10.26
CA ARG A 47 32.00 31.84 -10.28
C ARG A 47 31.87 31.07 -8.96
N LEU A 48 31.31 29.87 -9.03
CA LEU A 48 31.05 29.02 -7.87
C LEU A 48 32.28 28.18 -7.52
N ALA A 49 32.47 27.91 -6.22
CA ALA A 49 33.41 26.90 -5.77
C ALA A 49 32.83 25.49 -5.95
N ASP A 50 33.69 24.48 -6.12
CA ASP A 50 33.27 23.09 -6.38
C ASP A 50 32.33 22.52 -5.29
N SER A 51 32.52 22.93 -4.03
CA SER A 51 31.63 22.57 -2.92
C SER A 51 30.21 23.14 -3.08
N GLN A 52 30.09 24.38 -3.56
CA GLN A 52 28.81 25.04 -3.81
C GLN A 52 28.08 24.40 -5.00
N ILE A 53 28.82 23.95 -6.02
CA ILE A 53 28.27 23.19 -7.14
C ILE A 53 27.69 21.87 -6.63
N ALA A 54 28.42 21.13 -5.79
CA ALA A 54 27.95 19.88 -5.21
C ALA A 54 26.72 20.03 -4.29
N ASP A 55 26.60 21.17 -3.57
CA ASP A 55 25.40 21.50 -2.79
C ASP A 55 24.19 21.79 -3.69
N LEU A 56 24.40 22.53 -4.79
CA LEU A 56 23.36 22.84 -5.77
C LEU A 56 22.87 21.60 -6.50
N GLU A 57 23.77 20.69 -6.90
CA GLU A 57 23.41 19.41 -7.50
C GLU A 57 22.55 18.56 -6.57
N ARG A 58 22.90 18.49 -5.27
CA ARG A 58 22.08 17.80 -4.25
C ARG A 58 20.72 18.47 -4.09
N SER A 59 20.66 19.79 -4.07
CA SER A 59 19.40 20.55 -4.00
C SER A 59 18.51 20.31 -5.22
N MET A 60 19.10 20.26 -6.42
CA MET A 60 18.40 19.99 -7.67
C MET A 60 17.80 18.58 -7.69
N ARG A 61 18.59 17.55 -7.33
CA ARG A 61 18.09 16.17 -7.19
C ARG A 61 16.94 16.07 -6.18
N ASN A 62 17.03 16.79 -5.06
CA ASN A 62 15.96 16.83 -4.06
C ASN A 62 14.68 17.49 -4.60
N LEU A 63 14.80 18.52 -5.45
CA LEU A 63 13.65 19.16 -6.09
C LEU A 63 13.02 18.27 -7.16
N GLU A 64 13.83 17.54 -7.94
CA GLU A 64 13.36 16.55 -8.92
C GLU A 64 12.55 15.43 -8.24
N LEU A 65 13.04 14.90 -7.11
CA LEU A 65 12.31 13.90 -6.32
C LEU A 65 10.96 14.44 -5.82
N LYS A 66 10.94 15.68 -5.30
CA LYS A 66 9.70 16.33 -4.85
C LYS A 66 8.74 16.64 -6.01
N LEU A 67 9.26 16.87 -7.21
CA LEU A 67 8.43 17.06 -8.42
C LEU A 67 7.77 15.74 -8.80
N ALA A 68 8.53 14.66 -8.89
CA ALA A 68 8.03 13.32 -9.21
C ALA A 68 6.97 12.86 -8.19
N GLU A 69 7.17 13.14 -6.90
CA GLU A 69 6.17 12.85 -5.86
C GLU A 69 4.86 13.62 -6.09
N ARG A 70 4.95 14.91 -6.46
CA ARG A 70 3.76 15.72 -6.76
C ARG A 70 3.04 15.25 -8.01
N GLU A 71 3.75 14.91 -9.07
CA GLU A 71 3.17 14.38 -10.30
C GLU A 71 2.41 13.08 -10.03
N ARG A 72 2.98 12.20 -9.19
CA ARG A 72 2.30 10.99 -8.74
C ARG A 72 1.01 11.31 -7.97
N MET A 73 1.08 12.23 -7.01
CA MET A 73 -0.10 12.65 -6.24
C MET A 73 -1.18 13.26 -7.12
N ILE A 74 -0.81 14.09 -8.11
CA ILE A 74 -1.75 14.67 -9.08
C ILE A 74 -2.42 13.55 -9.87
N GLY A 75 -1.65 12.61 -10.44
CA GLY A 75 -2.21 11.48 -11.18
C GLY A 75 -3.15 10.60 -10.35
N GLU A 76 -2.88 10.42 -9.06
CA GLU A 76 -3.80 9.73 -8.15
C GLU A 76 -5.09 10.52 -7.91
N THR A 77 -5.01 11.85 -7.75
CA THR A 77 -6.21 12.70 -7.61
C THR A 77 -7.04 12.76 -8.87
N GLU A 78 -6.42 12.82 -10.05
CA GLU A 78 -7.11 12.81 -11.35
C GLU A 78 -7.85 11.49 -11.57
N LYS A 79 -7.23 10.36 -11.24
CA LYS A 79 -7.90 9.05 -11.28
C LYS A 79 -9.13 9.01 -10.39
N ARG A 80 -9.01 9.47 -9.14
CA ARG A 80 -10.14 9.55 -8.20
C ARG A 80 -11.25 10.45 -8.74
N LEU A 81 -10.90 11.58 -9.35
CA LEU A 81 -11.87 12.50 -9.92
C LEU A 81 -12.60 11.87 -11.12
N ALA A 82 -11.89 11.19 -12.01
CA ALA A 82 -12.47 10.47 -13.13
C ALA A 82 -13.41 9.32 -12.68
N GLU A 83 -13.07 8.63 -11.59
CA GLU A 83 -13.98 7.63 -10.97
C GLU A 83 -15.26 8.28 -10.45
N ARG A 84 -15.17 9.44 -9.77
CA ARG A 84 -16.35 10.17 -9.29
C ARG A 84 -17.22 10.70 -10.42
N GLU A 85 -16.63 11.16 -11.51
CA GLU A 85 -17.38 11.59 -12.69
C GLU A 85 -18.18 10.42 -13.28
N ARG A 86 -17.57 9.23 -13.37
CA ARG A 86 -18.28 8.01 -13.81
C ARG A 86 -19.44 7.64 -12.89
N GLU A 87 -19.21 7.65 -11.58
CA GLU A 87 -20.27 7.41 -10.58
C GLU A 87 -21.43 8.39 -10.75
N LEU A 88 -21.15 9.68 -11.00
CA LEU A 88 -22.18 10.69 -11.24
C LEU A 88 -22.97 10.43 -12.52
N TYR A 89 -22.30 10.08 -13.63
CA TYR A 89 -22.99 9.72 -14.87
C TYR A 89 -23.89 8.50 -14.71
N GLU A 90 -23.45 7.48 -13.96
CA GLU A 90 -24.27 6.31 -13.65
C GLU A 90 -25.50 6.66 -12.80
N LEU A 91 -25.32 7.50 -11.78
CA LEU A 91 -26.41 7.98 -10.93
C LEU A 91 -27.42 8.83 -11.72
N GLU A 92 -26.96 9.71 -12.61
CA GLU A 92 -27.81 10.49 -13.50
C GLU A 92 -28.60 9.59 -14.46
N ALA A 93 -27.96 8.57 -15.03
CA ALA A 93 -28.65 7.59 -15.88
C ALA A 93 -29.74 6.82 -15.12
N LEU A 94 -29.47 6.40 -13.88
CA LEU A 94 -30.45 5.74 -13.02
C LEU A 94 -31.60 6.67 -12.64
N LEU A 95 -31.32 7.94 -12.35
CA LEU A 95 -32.35 8.95 -12.08
C LEU A 95 -33.25 9.15 -13.30
N LEU A 96 -32.68 9.32 -14.49
CA LEU A 96 -33.45 9.45 -15.74
C LEU A 96 -34.29 8.20 -16.02
N ALA A 97 -33.75 7.01 -15.78
CA ALA A 97 -34.51 5.76 -15.93
C ALA A 97 -35.69 5.70 -14.94
N ARG A 98 -35.48 6.10 -13.69
CA ARG A 98 -36.53 6.16 -12.67
C ARG A 98 -37.60 7.19 -13.00
N GLU A 99 -37.22 8.37 -13.48
CA GLU A 99 -38.15 9.41 -13.94
C GLU A 99 -39.02 8.90 -15.08
N LYS A 100 -38.42 8.21 -16.07
CA LYS A 100 -39.17 7.57 -17.16
C LYS A 100 -40.14 6.51 -16.66
N LEU A 101 -39.74 5.68 -15.70
CA LEU A 101 -40.64 4.69 -15.08
C LEU A 101 -41.80 5.36 -14.32
N LEU A 102 -41.53 6.43 -13.59
CA LEU A 102 -42.57 7.20 -12.89
C LEU A 102 -43.50 7.94 -13.86
N ALA A 103 -42.98 8.45 -14.97
CA ALA A 103 -43.79 9.04 -16.02
C ALA A 103 -44.68 7.99 -16.70
N ALA A 104 -44.12 6.83 -17.03
CA ALA A 104 -44.85 5.71 -17.61
C ALA A 104 -45.94 5.16 -16.66
N SER A 105 -45.66 5.07 -15.36
CA SER A 105 -46.65 4.63 -14.37
C SER A 105 -47.78 5.65 -14.16
N ARG A 106 -47.48 6.95 -14.26
CA ARG A 106 -48.51 8.00 -14.26
C ARG A 106 -49.38 8.02 -15.52
N GLN A 107 -48.83 7.61 -16.67
CA GLN A 107 -49.58 7.53 -17.93
C GLN A 107 -50.50 6.31 -18.03
N HIS A 108 -50.24 5.23 -17.27
CA HIS A 108 -50.96 3.95 -17.40
C HIS A 108 -52.01 3.66 -16.31
N ALA A 109 -52.39 4.62 -15.46
CA ALA A 109 -53.46 4.37 -14.48
C ALA A 109 -54.19 5.64 -14.01
N PRO A 110 -55.53 5.75 -14.15
CA PRO A 110 -56.31 6.18 -12.99
C PRO A 110 -56.07 5.12 -11.90
N ALA A 111 -55.78 5.53 -10.67
CA ALA A 111 -55.53 4.60 -9.57
C ALA A 111 -56.69 3.61 -9.41
N ALA A 112 -56.57 2.42 -9.99
CA ALA A 112 -57.48 1.33 -9.70
C ALA A 112 -57.30 0.96 -8.22
N PRO A 113 -58.39 0.75 -7.47
CA PRO A 113 -58.27 0.33 -6.08
C PRO A 113 -57.55 -1.02 -6.03
N ILE A 114 -56.39 -1.05 -5.36
CA ILE A 114 -55.59 -2.27 -5.16
C ILE A 114 -56.49 -3.35 -4.54
N SER A 115 -56.58 -4.49 -5.22
CA SER A 115 -57.43 -5.60 -4.79
C SER A 115 -56.92 -6.21 -3.47
N ALA A 116 -57.79 -6.92 -2.75
CA ALA A 116 -57.37 -7.61 -1.53
C ALA A 116 -56.28 -8.67 -1.78
N GLU A 117 -56.34 -9.33 -2.94
CA GLU A 117 -55.36 -10.31 -3.39
C GLU A 117 -54.00 -9.67 -3.68
N GLU A 118 -53.99 -8.51 -4.34
CA GLU A 118 -52.76 -7.74 -4.60
C GLU A 118 -52.11 -7.27 -3.31
N LYS A 119 -52.89 -6.83 -2.31
CA LYS A 119 -52.36 -6.48 -0.98
C LYS A 119 -51.76 -7.69 -0.27
N ALA A 120 -52.41 -8.84 -0.33
CA ALA A 120 -51.89 -10.07 0.26
C ALA A 120 -50.59 -10.52 -0.42
N ALA A 121 -50.52 -10.46 -1.75
CA ALA A 121 -49.31 -10.78 -2.51
C ALA A 121 -48.16 -9.82 -2.18
N LEU A 122 -48.43 -8.52 -2.01
CA LEU A 122 -47.42 -7.54 -1.60
C LEU A 122 -46.88 -7.79 -0.18
N VAL A 123 -47.72 -8.22 0.75
CA VAL A 123 -47.29 -8.60 2.11
C VAL A 123 -46.38 -9.83 2.03
N GLN A 124 -46.78 -10.86 1.28
CA GLN A 124 -45.94 -12.06 1.09
C GLN A 124 -44.59 -11.73 0.45
N LEU A 125 -44.58 -10.87 -0.56
CA LEU A 125 -43.33 -10.44 -1.22
C LEU A 125 -42.43 -9.66 -0.25
N ARG A 126 -43.01 -8.83 0.61
CA ARG A 126 -42.26 -8.09 1.64
C ARG A 126 -41.66 -9.04 2.66
N ASP A 127 -42.42 -10.01 3.15
CA ASP A 127 -41.95 -10.98 4.14
C ASP A 127 -40.82 -11.85 3.57
N GLU A 128 -40.92 -12.25 2.29
CA GLU A 128 -39.87 -12.98 1.59
C GLU A 128 -38.61 -12.13 1.39
N LEU A 129 -38.76 -10.85 1.02
CA LEU A 129 -37.63 -9.92 0.94
C LEU A 129 -36.94 -9.74 2.28
N GLU A 130 -37.69 -9.63 3.37
CA GLU A 130 -37.15 -9.50 4.73
C GLU A 130 -36.35 -10.75 5.12
N ARG A 131 -36.86 -11.96 4.82
CA ARG A 131 -36.12 -13.22 5.02
C ARG A 131 -34.84 -13.27 4.21
N GLN A 132 -34.89 -12.90 2.93
CA GLN A 132 -33.71 -12.88 2.06
C GLN A 132 -32.67 -11.85 2.55
N GLN A 133 -33.11 -10.69 3.03
CA GLN A 133 -32.23 -9.68 3.60
C GLN A 133 -31.50 -10.19 4.85
N ILE A 134 -32.21 -10.89 5.75
CA ILE A 134 -31.61 -11.50 6.93
C ILE A 134 -30.58 -12.56 6.52
N SER A 135 -30.94 -13.47 5.61
CA SER A 135 -30.03 -14.51 5.13
C SER A 135 -28.77 -13.94 4.46
N LEU A 136 -28.92 -12.87 3.66
CA LEU A 136 -27.78 -12.16 3.06
C LEU A 136 -26.90 -11.48 4.11
N ALA A 137 -27.48 -10.90 5.16
CA ALA A 137 -26.72 -10.29 6.23
C ALA A 137 -25.90 -11.33 7.00
N GLU A 138 -26.50 -12.48 7.33
CA GLU A 138 -25.83 -13.60 7.98
C GLU A 138 -24.69 -14.16 7.11
N ALA A 139 -24.94 -14.37 5.82
CA ALA A 139 -23.91 -14.84 4.89
C ALA A 139 -22.73 -13.87 4.78
N LYS A 140 -23.01 -12.55 4.72
CA LYS A 140 -21.96 -11.51 4.73
C LYS A 140 -21.17 -11.51 6.03
N GLN A 141 -21.83 -11.71 7.16
CA GLN A 141 -21.15 -11.80 8.44
C GLN A 141 -20.25 -13.03 8.50
N GLY A 142 -20.74 -14.19 8.07
CA GLY A 142 -19.93 -15.42 8.01
C GLY A 142 -18.70 -15.32 7.10
N ILE A 143 -18.79 -14.56 6.00
CA ILE A 143 -17.62 -14.25 5.15
C ILE A 143 -16.60 -13.41 5.93
N ARG A 144 -17.04 -12.35 6.61
CA ARG A 144 -16.14 -11.49 7.41
C ARG A 144 -15.45 -12.26 8.53
N ASP A 145 -16.18 -13.11 9.25
CA ASP A 145 -15.61 -13.91 10.33
C ASP A 145 -14.55 -14.89 9.78
N ARG A 146 -14.78 -15.44 8.58
CA ARG A 146 -13.82 -16.29 7.90
C ARG A 146 -12.57 -15.54 7.43
N GLU A 147 -12.75 -14.33 6.88
CA GLU A 147 -11.63 -13.46 6.50
C GLU A 147 -10.77 -13.12 7.71
N GLN A 148 -11.38 -12.73 8.83
CA GLN A 148 -10.66 -12.46 10.08
C GLN A 148 -9.88 -13.68 10.57
N PHE A 149 -10.49 -14.87 10.54
CA PHE A 149 -9.79 -16.10 10.90
C PHE A 149 -8.59 -16.38 9.99
N LEU A 150 -8.73 -16.13 8.68
CA LEU A 150 -7.63 -16.29 7.74
C LEU A 150 -6.50 -15.32 8.04
N ASP A 151 -6.80 -14.04 8.25
CA ASP A 151 -5.80 -13.02 8.60
C ASP A 151 -5.04 -13.38 9.89
N GLU A 152 -5.76 -13.83 10.93
CA GLU A 152 -5.13 -14.29 12.17
C GLU A 152 -4.25 -15.54 11.95
N SER A 153 -4.69 -16.46 11.11
CA SER A 153 -3.94 -17.67 10.79
C SER A 153 -2.68 -17.37 9.99
N GLU A 154 -2.74 -16.42 9.07
CA GLU A 154 -1.64 -15.94 8.26
C GLU A 154 -0.61 -15.23 9.14
N ALA A 155 -1.04 -14.34 10.03
CA ALA A 155 -0.16 -13.69 11.00
C ALA A 155 0.60 -14.71 11.87
N LYS A 156 -0.11 -15.70 12.43
CA LYS A 156 0.51 -16.78 13.23
C LYS A 156 1.48 -17.62 12.40
N LEU A 157 1.20 -17.84 11.12
CA LEU A 157 2.09 -18.57 10.23
C LEU A 157 3.37 -17.77 9.96
N PHE A 158 3.26 -16.47 9.69
CA PHE A 158 4.41 -15.59 9.52
C PHE A 158 5.31 -15.55 10.76
N GLU A 159 4.72 -15.42 11.95
CA GLU A 159 5.47 -15.47 13.21
C GLU A 159 6.23 -16.80 13.39
N LYS A 160 5.59 -17.93 13.05
CA LYS A 160 6.23 -19.25 13.09
C LYS A 160 7.39 -19.36 12.10
N VAL A 161 7.22 -18.86 10.88
CA VAL A 161 8.27 -18.87 9.85
C VAL A 161 9.46 -18.02 10.30
N GLN A 162 9.23 -16.83 10.85
CA GLN A 162 10.29 -15.99 11.39
C GLN A 162 11.02 -16.68 12.54
N SER A 163 10.28 -17.25 13.50
CA SER A 163 10.90 -18.00 14.61
C SER A 163 11.70 -19.22 14.14
N GLN A 164 11.27 -19.89 13.07
CA GLN A 164 12.03 -20.99 12.47
C GLN A 164 13.31 -20.50 11.80
N GLN A 165 13.25 -19.41 11.03
CA GLN A 165 14.44 -18.82 10.41
C GLN A 165 15.47 -18.37 11.46
N GLU A 166 15.03 -17.73 12.54
CA GLU A 166 15.93 -17.37 13.65
C GLU A 166 16.60 -18.60 14.28
N LYS A 167 15.86 -19.69 14.45
CA LYS A 167 16.41 -20.95 14.96
C LYS A 167 17.39 -21.60 13.99
N GLU A 168 17.11 -21.58 12.69
CA GLU A 168 18.05 -22.06 11.67
C GLU A 168 19.36 -21.29 11.73
N ILE A 169 19.30 -19.96 11.77
CA ILE A 169 20.48 -19.11 11.92
C ILE A 169 21.26 -19.45 13.20
N GLN A 170 20.57 -19.65 14.32
CA GLN A 170 21.23 -20.05 15.58
C GLN A 170 21.88 -21.44 15.50
N LEU A 171 21.24 -22.39 14.82
CA LEU A 171 21.78 -23.73 14.63
C LEU A 171 23.01 -23.71 13.72
N ASP A 172 22.99 -22.91 12.66
CA ASP A 172 24.12 -22.73 11.75
C ASP A 172 25.30 -22.10 12.47
N GLN A 173 25.07 -21.02 13.22
CA GLN A 173 26.10 -20.39 14.06
C GLN A 173 26.70 -21.39 15.06
N LYS A 174 25.86 -22.18 15.72
CA LYS A 174 26.32 -23.21 16.66
C LYS A 174 27.10 -24.32 15.95
N SER A 175 26.70 -24.70 14.74
CA SER A 175 27.41 -25.69 13.92
C SER A 175 28.80 -25.19 13.56
N ASP A 176 28.91 -23.95 13.11
CA ASP A 176 30.18 -23.31 12.76
C ASP A 176 31.09 -23.16 13.99
N ASP A 177 30.53 -22.77 15.14
CA ASP A 177 31.27 -22.72 16.41
C ASP A 177 31.82 -24.10 16.81
N MET A 178 31.03 -25.15 16.65
CA MET A 178 31.45 -26.53 16.94
C MET A 178 32.53 -26.99 15.97
N ARG A 179 32.36 -26.76 14.66
CA ARG A 179 33.37 -27.03 13.64
C ARG A 179 34.68 -26.30 13.93
N ALA A 180 34.61 -25.03 14.33
CA ALA A 180 35.79 -24.24 14.71
C ALA A 180 36.46 -24.77 15.98
N ARG A 181 35.69 -25.26 16.96
CA ARG A 181 36.24 -25.94 18.16
C ARG A 181 36.92 -27.25 17.81
N GLU A 182 36.26 -28.11 17.04
CA GLU A 182 36.80 -29.39 16.57
C GLU A 182 38.10 -29.16 15.78
N ARG A 183 38.10 -28.17 14.89
CA ARG A 183 39.29 -27.77 14.12
C ARG A 183 40.45 -27.37 15.02
N ARG A 184 40.21 -26.53 16.03
CA ARG A 184 41.24 -26.13 17.02
C ARG A 184 41.80 -27.32 17.80
N VAL A 185 40.96 -28.29 18.15
CA VAL A 185 41.40 -29.53 18.82
C VAL A 185 42.30 -30.34 17.88
N ARG A 186 41.89 -30.58 16.64
CA ARG A 186 42.72 -31.29 15.65
C ARG A 186 44.04 -30.58 15.37
N GLU A 187 44.04 -29.25 15.31
CA GLU A 187 45.27 -28.46 15.15
C GLU A 187 46.20 -28.59 16.37
N ALA A 188 45.65 -28.65 17.59
CA ALA A 188 46.43 -28.89 18.79
C ALA A 188 47.02 -30.31 18.81
N GLU A 189 46.26 -31.31 18.40
CA GLU A 189 46.72 -32.71 18.27
C GLU A 189 47.82 -32.83 17.21
N ALA A 190 47.65 -32.20 16.04
CA ALA A 190 48.64 -32.16 14.96
C ALA A 190 49.98 -31.53 15.37
N ARG A 191 50.01 -30.66 16.39
CA ARG A 191 51.27 -30.10 16.93
C ARG A 191 52.06 -31.14 17.73
N LEU A 192 51.38 -32.14 18.28
CA LEU A 192 51.96 -33.16 19.15
C LEU A 192 52.17 -34.49 18.43
N ASP A 193 51.37 -34.78 17.39
CA ASP A 193 51.42 -36.02 16.62
C ASP A 193 51.66 -35.74 15.11
N PRO A 194 52.80 -36.18 14.54
CA PRO A 194 53.10 -35.98 13.12
C PRO A 194 52.17 -36.73 12.17
N THR A 195 51.54 -37.82 12.61
CA THR A 195 50.56 -38.56 11.79
C THR A 195 49.25 -37.80 11.68
N ALA A 196 48.78 -37.20 12.78
CA ALA A 196 47.64 -36.30 12.79
C ALA A 196 47.89 -35.03 11.96
N ALA A 197 49.13 -34.50 11.97
CA ALA A 197 49.51 -33.36 11.13
C ALA A 197 49.45 -33.65 9.62
N ALA A 198 49.87 -34.83 9.20
CA ALA A 198 49.79 -35.25 7.81
C ALA A 198 48.33 -35.44 7.36
N ALA A 199 47.49 -36.02 8.23
CA ALA A 199 46.06 -36.19 7.97
C ALA A 199 45.32 -34.85 7.81
N LEU A 200 45.57 -33.87 8.69
CA LEU A 200 44.95 -32.55 8.62
C LEU A 200 45.34 -31.78 7.34
N LYS A 201 46.62 -31.87 6.93
CA LYS A 201 47.08 -31.26 5.67
C LYS A 201 46.41 -31.88 4.45
N ALA A 202 46.26 -33.20 4.43
CA ALA A 202 45.58 -33.89 3.33
C ALA A 202 44.09 -33.51 3.25
N GLU A 203 43.42 -33.32 4.40
CA GLU A 203 42.03 -32.84 4.47
C GLU A 203 41.90 -31.41 3.91
N ASP A 204 42.81 -30.50 4.28
CA ASP A 204 42.81 -29.11 3.79
C ASP A 204 43.07 -29.01 2.28
N GLU A 205 43.99 -29.83 1.75
CA GLU A 205 44.23 -29.91 0.32
C GLU A 205 43.01 -30.46 -0.43
N ALA A 206 42.32 -31.47 0.13
CA ALA A 206 41.10 -32.02 -0.47
C ALA A 206 39.94 -31.01 -0.49
N VAL A 207 39.79 -30.19 0.55
CA VAL A 207 38.78 -29.11 0.59
C VAL A 207 39.09 -28.04 -0.46
N ARG A 208 40.34 -27.59 -0.57
CA ARG A 208 40.74 -26.61 -1.60
C ARG A 208 40.48 -27.09 -3.02
N VAL A 209 40.86 -28.33 -3.33
CA VAL A 209 40.65 -28.91 -4.67
C VAL A 209 39.15 -29.01 -5.00
N ARG A 210 38.30 -29.26 -3.99
CA ARG A 210 36.84 -29.33 -4.18
C ARG A 210 36.21 -27.97 -4.42
N ASP A 211 36.68 -26.92 -3.76
CA ASP A 211 36.18 -25.55 -3.96
C ASP A 211 36.60 -25.02 -5.35
N GLU A 212 37.82 -25.29 -5.80
CA GLU A 212 38.32 -24.93 -7.14
C GLU A 212 37.57 -25.62 -8.31
N PHE A 213 36.82 -26.69 -8.03
CA PHE A 213 36.07 -27.46 -9.04
C PHE A 213 34.57 -27.13 -9.09
N ASN A 214 34.07 -26.33 -8.13
CA ASN A 214 32.66 -25.95 -8.01
C ASN A 214 32.39 -24.45 -8.27
N GLU A 215 33.41 -23.67 -8.65
CA GLU A 215 33.28 -22.36 -9.28
C GLU A 215 33.08 -22.47 -10.80
#